data_AF-M6F6W6-F1
#
_entry.id   AF-M6F6W6-F1
#
_cell.length_a   1.000
_cell.length_b   1.000
_cell.length_c   1.000
_cell.angle_alpha   90.00
_cell.angle_beta   90.00
_cell.angle_gamma   90.00
#
_symmetry.space_group_name_H-M   'P 1'
#
loop_
_entity.id
_entity.type
_entity.pdbx_description
1 polymer ?
#
loop_
_entity_poly.entity_id
_entity_poly.type
_entity_poly.pdbx_seq_one_letter_code
_entity_poly.pdbx_strand_id
1 'polypeptide(L)'
;MFNTISPTTTRLNYTLGVLIVSALRAFFHQTLSQTWNLGPVSLTAIFLLAPAYFVSLLRFGFYFLKKIQKRKSEINPKNFETGLNNIQKSFYTLMAKSYEELHSTDGKSSLDLNVFKEQITELERTIQGLKNLIDSEKK
;
A
#
# COMPACT_ATOMS: atom_id res chain seq x y z
N MET A 1 14.25 -33.51 32.45
CA MET A 1 13.87 -32.18 32.97
C MET A 1 14.14 -31.14 31.89
N PHE A 2 13.14 -30.77 31.10
CA PHE A 2 13.23 -29.64 30.17
C PHE A 2 12.95 -28.37 30.97
N ASN A 3 14.00 -27.65 31.33
CA ASN A 3 13.88 -26.41 32.09
C ASN A 3 13.23 -25.35 31.18
N THR A 4 12.12 -24.78 31.66
CA THR A 4 11.28 -23.77 31.03
C THR A 4 11.99 -22.41 30.99
N ILE A 5 13.02 -22.28 30.16
CA ILE A 5 13.53 -20.97 29.78
C ILE A 5 12.73 -20.55 28.54
N SER A 6 11.90 -19.52 28.66
CA SER A 6 11.20 -18.96 27.52
C SER A 6 12.20 -18.68 26.39
N PRO A 7 11.92 -19.04 25.12
CA PRO A 7 12.84 -18.78 24.01
C PRO A 7 13.20 -17.28 23.87
N THR A 8 12.40 -16.39 24.46
CA THR A 8 12.69 -14.96 24.56
C THR A 8 13.81 -14.63 25.55
N THR A 9 13.91 -15.34 26.68
CA THR A 9 14.91 -15.11 27.73
C THR A 9 16.32 -15.41 27.23
N THR A 10 16.50 -16.51 26.49
CA THR A 10 17.81 -16.87 25.89
C THR A 10 18.27 -15.84 24.87
N ARG A 11 17.35 -15.32 24.04
CA ARG A 11 17.67 -14.31 23.02
C ARG A 11 18.00 -12.96 23.64
N LEU A 12 17.29 -12.55 24.69
CA LEU A 12 17.59 -11.33 25.44
C LEU A 12 18.95 -11.40 26.11
N ASN A 13 19.28 -12.52 26.75
CA ASN A 13 20.58 -12.73 27.38
C ASN A 13 21.71 -12.70 26.35
N TYR A 14 21.50 -13.30 25.17
CA TYR A 14 22.47 -13.24 24.06
C TYR A 14 22.71 -11.80 23.60
N THR A 15 21.65 -11.04 23.36
CA THR A 15 21.75 -9.64 22.94
C THR A 15 22.42 -8.78 24.00
N LEU A 16 22.07 -8.96 25.28
CA LEU A 16 22.72 -8.26 26.39
C LEU A 16 24.21 -8.60 26.45
N GLY A 17 24.59 -9.86 26.27
CA GLY A 17 25.98 -10.30 26.20
C GLY A 17 26.75 -9.63 25.05
N VAL A 18 26.18 -9.60 23.84
CA VAL A 18 26.79 -8.92 22.69
C VAL A 18 26.95 -7.43 22.95
N LEU A 19 25.96 -6.77 23.55
CA LEU A 19 26.04 -5.34 23.89
C LEU A 19 27.11 -5.05 24.96
N ILE A 20 27.17 -5.85 26.02
CA ILE A 20 28.19 -5.72 27.07
C ILE A 20 29.59 -5.90 26.50
N VAL A 21 29.82 -6.95 25.71
CA VAL A 21 31.13 -7.22 25.07
C VAL A 21 31.50 -6.11 24.09
N SER A 22 30.53 -5.58 23.34
CA SER A 22 30.76 -4.47 22.40
C SER A 22 31.10 -3.18 23.14
N ALA A 23 30.42 -2.87 24.24
CA ALA A 23 30.71 -1.71 25.08
C ALA A 23 32.08 -1.81 25.73
N LEU A 24 32.44 -2.98 26.29
CA LEU A 24 33.76 -3.24 26.86
C LEU A 24 34.85 -3.06 25.79
N ARG A 25 34.65 -3.62 24.59
CA ARG A 25 35.59 -3.49 23.48
C ARG A 25 35.77 -2.03 23.06
N ALA A 26 34.68 -1.28 22.91
CA ALA A 26 34.75 0.15 22.58
C ALA A 26 35.48 0.95 23.66
N PHE A 27 35.18 0.68 24.94
CA PHE A 27 35.82 1.33 26.08
C PHE A 27 37.33 1.05 26.12
N PHE A 28 37.75 -0.22 26.06
CA PHE A 28 39.17 -0.58 26.08
C PHE A 28 39.92 -0.05 24.86
N HIS A 29 39.28 -0.01 23.70
CA HIS A 29 39.90 0.55 22.51
C HIS A 29 40.08 2.08 22.66
N GLN A 30 39.10 2.78 23.23
CA GLN A 30 39.23 4.20 23.52
C GLN A 30 40.33 4.48 24.56
N THR A 31 40.44 3.67 25.61
CA THR A 31 41.44 3.90 26.67
C THR A 31 42.88 3.60 26.20
N LEU A 32 43.07 2.61 25.34
CA LEU A 32 44.40 2.23 24.84
C LEU A 32 44.83 3.02 23.60
N SER A 33 43.91 3.28 22.67
CA SER A 33 44.22 3.89 21.37
C SER A 33 43.86 5.37 21.28
N GLN A 34 43.18 5.93 22.30
CA GLN A 34 42.67 7.32 22.33
C GLN A 34 41.72 7.68 21.17
N THR A 35 41.25 6.69 20.39
CA THR A 35 40.38 6.88 19.23
C THR A 35 39.10 6.07 19.34
N TRP A 36 37.99 6.64 18.87
CA TRP A 36 36.70 5.98 18.84
C TRP A 36 36.58 5.02 17.66
N ASN A 37 36.56 3.72 17.94
CA ASN A 37 36.46 2.66 16.93
C ASN A 37 35.05 2.07 16.88
N LEU A 38 34.05 2.94 16.81
CA LEU A 38 32.64 2.54 16.92
C LEU A 38 32.16 1.74 15.70
N GLY A 39 32.58 2.10 14.48
CA GLY A 39 32.13 1.43 13.25
C GLY A 39 32.40 -0.08 13.24
N PRO A 40 33.66 -0.52 13.37
CA PRO A 40 34.01 -1.94 13.46
C PRO A 40 33.38 -2.66 14.66
N VAL A 41 33.26 -2.00 15.82
CA VAL A 41 32.59 -2.58 16.99
C VAL A 41 31.10 -2.84 16.69
N SER A 42 30.40 -1.85 16.14
CA SER A 42 29.00 -1.98 15.74
C SER A 42 28.78 -3.03 14.65
N LEU A 43 29.66 -3.10 13.64
CA LEU A 43 29.59 -4.13 12.60
C LEU A 43 29.71 -5.54 13.18
N THR A 44 30.66 -5.75 14.10
CA THR A 44 30.79 -7.06 14.76
C THR A 44 29.58 -7.40 15.62
N ALA A 45 28.99 -6.42 16.32
CA ALA A 45 27.76 -6.64 17.08
C ALA A 45 26.60 -7.05 16.16
N ILE A 46 26.42 -6.36 15.04
CA ILE A 46 25.39 -6.67 14.04
C ILE A 46 25.61 -8.09 13.47
N PHE A 47 26.85 -8.44 13.13
CA PHE A 47 27.19 -9.75 12.58
C PHE A 47 26.87 -10.89 13.56
N LEU A 48 27.17 -10.71 14.85
CA LEU A 48 26.83 -11.68 15.89
C LEU A 48 25.31 -11.80 16.09
N LEU A 49 24.59 -10.69 16.06
CA LEU A 49 23.13 -10.70 16.22
C LEU A 49 22.40 -11.22 14.97
N ALA A 50 23.00 -11.12 13.78
CA ALA A 50 22.32 -11.45 12.52
C ALA A 50 21.72 -12.87 12.49
N PRO A 51 22.45 -13.96 12.85
CA PRO A 51 21.87 -15.30 12.90
C PRO A 51 20.72 -15.44 13.90
N ALA A 52 20.84 -14.82 15.08
CA ALA A 52 19.84 -14.91 16.15
C ALA A 52 18.50 -14.23 15.78
N TYR A 53 18.55 -13.25 14.87
CA TYR A 53 17.40 -12.47 14.42
C TYR A 53 17.05 -12.67 12.94
N PHE A 54 17.74 -13.57 12.23
CA PHE A 54 17.59 -13.78 10.79
C PHE A 54 16.15 -14.06 10.36
N VAL A 55 15.47 -14.99 11.05
CA VAL A 55 14.07 -15.33 10.77
C VAL A 55 13.14 -14.15 11.04
N SER A 56 13.41 -13.37 12.09
CA SER A 56 12.64 -12.16 12.40
C SER A 56 12.83 -11.08 11.33
N LEU A 57 14.05 -10.89 10.84
CA LEU A 57 14.39 -9.98 9.74
C LEU A 57 13.69 -10.41 8.44
N LEU A 58 13.70 -11.70 8.10
CA LEU A 58 12.97 -12.22 6.94
C LEU A 58 11.47 -11.98 7.03
N ARG A 59 10.85 -12.25 8.19
CA ARG A 59 9.41 -11.99 8.40
C ARG A 59 9.09 -10.51 8.26
N PHE A 60 9.92 -9.64 8.83
CA PHE A 60 9.76 -8.20 8.72
C PHE A 60 9.89 -7.74 7.27
N GLY A 61 10.92 -8.21 6.55
CA GLY A 61 11.12 -7.93 5.13
C GLY A 61 9.94 -8.40 4.28
N PHE A 62 9.46 -9.62 4.48
CA PHE A 62 8.30 -10.16 3.77
C PHE A 62 7.03 -9.36 4.04
N TYR A 63 6.79 -8.98 5.31
CA TYR A 63 5.67 -8.12 5.67
C TYR A 63 5.75 -6.76 4.98
N PHE A 64 6.93 -6.15 4.95
CA PHE A 64 7.16 -4.88 4.29
C PHE A 64 6.97 -4.96 2.77
N LEU A 65 7.51 -6.00 2.13
CA LEU A 65 7.31 -6.28 0.70
C LEU A 65 5.83 -6.48 0.37
N LYS A 66 5.13 -7.30 1.15
CA LYS A 66 3.69 -7.52 0.99
C LYS A 66 2.90 -6.22 1.14
N LYS A 67 3.28 -5.36 2.10
CA LYS A 67 2.66 -4.04 2.31
C LYS A 67 2.89 -3.11 1.11
N ILE A 68 4.11 -3.09 0.56
CA ILE A 68 4.41 -2.32 -0.65
C ILE A 68 3.62 -2.85 -1.83
N GLN A 69 3.59 -4.16 -2.03
CA GLN A 69 2.84 -4.79 -3.12
C GLN A 69 1.35 -4.44 -3.02
N LYS A 70 0.77 -4.54 -1.82
CA LYS A 70 -0.63 -4.18 -1.58
C LYS A 70 -0.91 -2.72 -1.95
N ARG A 71 -0.04 -1.78 -1.58
CA ARG A 71 -0.19 -0.36 -1.96
C ARG A 71 -0.07 -0.10 -3.46
N LYS A 72 0.65 -0.96 -4.20
CA LYS A 72 0.76 -0.85 -5.66
C LYS A 72 -0.47 -1.40 -6.39
N SER A 73 -1.20 -2.30 -5.75
CA SER A 73 -2.41 -2.96 -6.27
C SER A 73 -3.69 -2.47 -5.58
N GLU A 74 -3.67 -1.26 -5.03
CA GLU A 74 -4.85 -0.63 -4.43
C GLU A 74 -5.32 0.49 -5.35
N ILE A 75 -6.52 0.34 -5.90
CA ILE A 75 -7.17 1.38 -6.70
C ILE A 75 -7.11 2.69 -5.92
N ASN A 76 -6.56 3.74 -6.52
CA ASN A 76 -6.60 5.06 -5.91
C ASN A 76 -8.09 5.42 -5.68
N PRO A 77 -8.53 5.57 -4.42
CA PRO A 77 -9.94 5.74 -4.09
C PRO A 77 -10.54 6.97 -4.79
N LYS A 78 -9.72 8.01 -4.99
CA LYS A 78 -10.12 9.22 -5.72
C LYS A 78 -10.44 8.95 -7.19
N ASN A 79 -9.68 8.07 -7.85
CA ASN A 79 -9.91 7.75 -9.26
C ASN A 79 -11.19 6.90 -9.41
N PHE A 80 -11.43 5.98 -8.48
CA PHE A 80 -12.67 5.20 -8.43
C PHE A 80 -13.90 6.08 -8.17
N GLU A 81 -13.81 6.97 -7.19
CA GLU A 81 -14.85 7.96 -6.87
C GLU A 81 -15.14 8.89 -8.06
N THR A 82 -14.09 9.36 -8.75
CA THR A 82 -14.24 10.16 -9.96
C THR A 82 -14.96 9.38 -11.06
N GLY A 83 -14.62 8.11 -11.26
CA GLY A 83 -15.30 7.25 -12.23
C GLY A 83 -16.79 7.05 -11.91
N LEU A 84 -17.13 6.80 -10.63
CA LEU A 84 -18.52 6.70 -10.18
C LEU A 84 -19.29 8.01 -10.36
N ASN A 85 -18.69 9.15 -10.01
CA ASN A 85 -19.31 10.45 -10.18
C ASN A 85 -19.59 10.76 -11.66
N ASN A 86 -18.70 10.35 -12.57
CA ASN A 86 -18.93 10.51 -13.99
C ASN A 86 -20.12 9.69 -14.49
N ILE A 87 -20.24 8.41 -14.07
CA ILE A 87 -21.41 7.58 -14.39
C ILE A 87 -22.70 8.23 -13.87
N GLN A 88 -22.68 8.71 -12.62
CA GLN A 88 -23.82 9.38 -12.01
C GLN A 88 -24.23 10.63 -12.80
N LYS A 89 -23.27 11.47 -13.21
CA LYS A 89 -23.53 12.65 -14.03
C LYS A 89 -24.13 12.29 -15.39
N SER A 90 -23.53 11.35 -16.12
CA SER A 90 -24.03 10.90 -17.42
C SER A 90 -25.45 10.35 -17.33
N PHE A 91 -25.74 9.58 -16.28
CA PHE A 91 -27.09 9.08 -16.02
C PHE A 91 -28.09 10.21 -15.75
N TYR A 92 -27.73 11.19 -14.92
CA TYR A 92 -28.61 12.34 -14.68
C TYR A 92 -28.82 13.19 -15.94
N THR A 93 -27.81 13.36 -16.78
CA THR A 93 -27.96 14.07 -18.06
C THR A 93 -28.92 13.33 -18.99
N LEU A 94 -28.80 12.00 -19.09
CA LEU A 94 -29.75 11.15 -19.84
C LEU A 94 -31.18 11.33 -19.31
N MET A 95 -31.37 11.26 -18.00
CA MET A 95 -32.70 11.41 -17.38
C MET A 95 -33.26 12.82 -17.58
N ALA A 96 -32.46 13.87 -17.40
CA ALA A 96 -32.88 15.25 -17.60
C ALA A 96 -33.35 15.47 -19.04
N LYS A 97 -32.59 14.98 -20.02
CA LYS A 97 -32.97 15.03 -21.44
C LYS A 97 -34.23 14.21 -21.73
N SER A 98 -34.39 13.06 -21.07
CA SER A 98 -35.61 12.26 -21.18
C SER A 98 -36.84 13.01 -20.68
N TYR A 99 -36.74 13.68 -19.53
CA TYR A 99 -37.84 14.46 -18.97
C TYR A 99 -38.15 15.70 -19.80
N GLU A 100 -37.13 16.41 -20.27
CA GLU A 100 -37.28 17.57 -21.17
C GLU A 100 -38.08 17.20 -22.43
N GLU A 101 -37.69 16.10 -23.09
CA GLU A 101 -38.33 15.65 -24.33
C GLU A 101 -39.76 15.12 -24.10
N LEU A 102 -40.01 14.42 -23.00
CA LEU A 102 -41.33 13.87 -22.67
C LEU A 102 -42.34 14.93 -22.21
N HIS A 103 -41.86 16.04 -21.62
CA HIS A 103 -42.70 17.13 -21.11
C HIS A 103 -42.67 18.40 -21.98
N SER A 104 -42.10 18.32 -23.19
CA SER A 104 -42.14 19.41 -24.16
C SER A 104 -43.59 19.74 -24.55
N THR A 105 -44.08 20.90 -24.11
CA THR A 105 -45.48 21.35 -24.24
C THR A 105 -45.88 21.74 -25.68
N ASP A 106 -44.91 21.90 -26.58
CA ASP A 106 -45.19 22.07 -28.00
C ASP A 106 -45.59 20.70 -28.57
N GLY A 107 -46.82 20.57 -29.09
CA GLY A 107 -47.44 19.34 -29.61
C GLY A 107 -46.76 18.66 -30.82
N LYS A 108 -45.43 18.82 -30.94
CA LYS A 108 -44.49 18.13 -31.83
C LYS A 108 -43.40 17.46 -30.99
N SER A 109 -43.75 16.58 -30.04
CA SER A 109 -42.74 15.76 -29.35
C SER A 109 -42.25 14.65 -30.28
N SER A 110 -41.44 15.01 -31.27
CA SER A 110 -40.64 14.01 -31.98
C SER A 110 -39.44 13.68 -31.09
N LEU A 111 -39.53 12.58 -30.35
CA LEU A 111 -38.39 12.00 -29.63
C LEU A 111 -37.14 12.03 -30.54
N ASP A 112 -36.18 12.90 -30.23
CA ASP A 112 -34.91 12.92 -30.95
C ASP A 112 -34.07 11.72 -30.51
N LEU A 113 -34.29 10.61 -31.22
CA LEU A 113 -33.58 9.36 -31.01
C LEU A 113 -32.06 9.50 -31.17
N ASN A 114 -31.58 10.51 -31.92
CA ASN A 114 -30.15 10.73 -32.10
C ASN A 114 -29.52 11.32 -30.83
N VAL A 115 -30.18 12.31 -30.20
CA VAL A 115 -29.73 12.91 -28.93
C VAL A 115 -29.75 11.87 -27.81
N PHE A 116 -30.79 11.04 -27.74
CA PHE A 116 -30.85 9.94 -26.78
C PHE A 116 -29.73 8.92 -26.98
N LYS A 117 -29.48 8.54 -28.23
CA LYS A 117 -28.40 7.61 -28.58
C LYS A 117 -27.03 8.17 -28.18
N GLU A 118 -26.81 9.47 -28.35
CA GLU A 118 -25.59 10.15 -27.91
C GLU A 118 -25.42 10.08 -26.39
N GLN A 119 -26.47 10.39 -25.62
CA GLN A 119 -26.44 10.32 -24.15
C GLN A 119 -26.21 8.91 -23.62
N ILE A 120 -26.83 7.90 -24.24
CA ILE A 120 -26.60 6.48 -23.92
C ILE A 120 -25.15 6.09 -24.23
N THR A 121 -24.61 6.52 -25.38
CA THR A 121 -23.22 6.24 -25.77
C THR A 121 -22.24 6.85 -24.76
N GLU A 122 -22.50 8.06 -24.26
CA GLU A 122 -21.66 8.70 -23.24
C GLU A 122 -21.73 7.96 -21.90
N LEU A 123 -22.91 7.47 -21.51
CA LEU A 123 -23.05 6.62 -20.33
C LEU A 123 -22.29 5.29 -20.48
N GLU A 124 -22.38 4.62 -21.62
CA GLU A 124 -21.60 3.42 -21.91
C GLU A 124 -20.10 3.68 -21.84
N ARG A 125 -19.65 4.82 -22.37
CA ARG A 125 -18.24 5.24 -22.33
C ARG A 125 -17.74 5.47 -20.91
N THR A 126 -18.54 6.09 -20.04
CA THR A 126 -18.16 6.30 -18.62
C THR A 126 -18.11 4.98 -17.84
N ILE A 127 -19.07 4.07 -18.10
CA ILE A 127 -19.07 2.71 -17.53
C ILE A 127 -17.83 1.93 -17.99
N GLN A 128 -17.50 1.98 -19.28
CA GLN A 128 -16.32 1.32 -19.83
C GLN A 128 -15.02 1.92 -19.26
N GLY A 129 -14.99 3.24 -19.03
CA GLY A 129 -13.88 3.91 -18.34
C GLY A 129 -13.64 3.38 -16.93
N LEU A 130 -14.70 3.20 -16.15
CA LEU A 130 -14.60 2.60 -14.81
C LEU A 130 -14.19 1.13 -14.86
N LYS A 131 -14.72 0.36 -15.82
CA LYS A 131 -14.31 -1.04 -16.04
C LYS A 131 -12.82 -1.16 -16.37
N ASN A 132 -12.31 -0.32 -17.25
CA ASN A 132 -10.89 -0.30 -17.60
C ASN A 132 -10.01 0.03 -16.39
N LEU A 133 -10.46 0.92 -15.51
CA LEU A 133 -9.76 1.26 -14.28
C LEU A 133 -9.65 0.05 -13.32
N ILE A 134 -10.72 -0.76 -13.22
CA ILE A 134 -10.71 -2.01 -12.45
C ILE A 134 -9.82 -3.07 -13.12
N ASP A 135 -9.90 -3.22 -14.44
CA ASP A 135 -9.11 -4.24 -15.16
C ASP A 135 -7.61 -3.87 -15.25
N SER A 136 -7.26 -2.59 -15.18
CA SER A 136 -5.87 -2.12 -15.13
C SER A 136 -5.12 -2.56 -13.87
N GLU A 137 -5.84 -2.91 -12.79
CA GLU A 137 -5.24 -3.43 -11.56
C GLU A 137 -4.97 -4.93 -11.59
N LYS A 138 -5.59 -5.68 -12.50
CA LYS A 138 -5.36 -7.13 -12.63
C LYS A 138 -4.06 -7.47 -13.36
N LYS A 139 -3.37 -6.48 -13.94
CA LYS A 139 -2.09 -6.62 -14.67
C LYS A 139 -0.91 -6.24 -13.79
#